data_AF-S7VFI8-F1
#
_entry.id   AF-S7VFI8-F1
#
_cell.length_a   1.000
_cell.length_b   1.000
_cell.length_c   1.000
_cell.angle_alpha   90.00
_cell.angle_beta   90.00
_cell.angle_gamma   90.00
#
_symmetry.space_group_name_H-M   'P 1'
#
loop_
_entity.id
_entity.type
_entity.pdbx_description
1 polymer ?
#
loop_
_entity_poly.entity_id
_entity_poly.type
_entity_poly.pdbx_seq_one_letter_code
_entity_poly.pdbx_strand_id
1 'polypeptide(L)'
;MEDFLKIKKACEENTALSVAILDRFLLSYASEKDKLGKEADQKLHVYRHIIEKFGRHWFDMLKSQYIIHRLMKDGGLITKYLKHAAISSLEENKRNWMAFQSENPWRFTFSEVKSQPEKDFYQMEDVFSGENYLLYSPSIKDIVSRDGEKELWFNLIGFNGECWQTYGPLSGYASFSPDDIFFFATELNHLIEDEGALIKDVDNNPTPYMMLFAGSTQPSVVHEGERLVMVITEGKGTVPNVQEMEGEFNVSYTGGVYRLGLKELEVSPHFAVAYYNEKDQTIQATALTEKGFESLIDALAKFGVKLNKNADIYLGPSMHNTAQEILKRGIELMPLELMFEQENEEEMDEELRKLDQLAGLAIAAITAEKEPDLEALAAEVGISLENNRQVIEKIINDLKDKVSK
;
A
#
# COMPACT_ATOMS: atom_id res chain seq x y z
N MET A 1 -36.98 -3.41 15.85
CA MET A 1 -36.62 -2.54 14.72
C MET A 1 -36.16 -1.24 15.32
N GLU A 2 -34.93 -0.82 15.04
CA GLU A 2 -34.37 0.42 15.58
C GLU A 2 -35.18 1.62 15.08
N ASP A 3 -35.35 2.64 15.94
CA ASP A 3 -36.03 3.88 15.58
C ASP A 3 -35.01 4.86 14.98
N PHE A 4 -34.71 4.67 13.69
CA PHE A 4 -33.74 5.51 12.98
C PHE A 4 -34.15 6.99 12.92
N LEU A 5 -35.44 7.33 13.04
CA LEU A 5 -35.88 8.73 13.11
C LEU A 5 -35.45 9.37 14.43
N LYS A 6 -35.63 8.66 15.55
CA LYS A 6 -35.16 9.10 16.87
C LYS A 6 -33.63 9.22 16.88
N ILE A 7 -32.92 8.20 16.41
CA ILE A 7 -31.44 8.18 16.38
C ILE A 7 -30.93 9.33 15.51
N LYS A 8 -31.50 9.53 14.32
CA LYS A 8 -31.12 10.64 13.42
C LYS A 8 -31.25 11.99 14.10
N LYS A 9 -32.36 12.24 14.80
CA LYS A 9 -32.56 13.50 15.53
C LYS A 9 -31.46 13.70 16.59
N ALA A 10 -31.07 12.65 17.31
CA ALA A 10 -29.96 12.71 18.26
C ALA A 10 -28.61 13.00 17.56
N CYS A 11 -28.34 12.36 16.42
CA CYS A 11 -27.10 12.60 15.67
C CYS A 11 -27.08 14.04 15.06
N GLU A 12 -28.22 14.61 14.67
CA GLU A 12 -28.35 16.02 14.22
C GLU A 12 -28.14 17.02 15.38
N GLU A 13 -28.77 16.78 16.55
CA GLU A 13 -28.57 17.59 17.76
C GLU A 13 -27.11 17.55 18.23
N ASN A 14 -26.49 16.37 18.20
CA ASN A 14 -25.07 16.20 18.54
C ASN A 14 -24.16 16.95 17.55
N THR A 15 -24.48 16.94 16.25
CA THR A 15 -23.74 17.73 15.24
C THR A 15 -23.81 19.23 15.53
N ALA A 16 -24.99 19.74 15.92
CA ALA A 16 -25.13 21.14 16.28
C ALA A 16 -24.30 21.52 17.52
N LEU A 17 -24.26 20.63 18.52
CA LEU A 17 -23.43 20.80 19.72
C LEU A 17 -21.93 20.72 19.41
N SER A 18 -21.50 19.74 18.61
CA SER A 18 -20.10 19.56 18.23
C SER A 18 -19.58 20.78 17.48
N VAL A 19 -20.32 21.32 16.52
CA VAL A 19 -19.94 22.56 15.82
C VAL A 19 -19.86 23.75 16.79
N ALA A 20 -20.84 23.89 17.69
CA ALA A 20 -20.89 25.00 18.63
C ALA A 20 -19.75 24.97 19.67
N ILE A 21 -19.31 23.79 20.08
CA ILE A 21 -18.31 23.60 21.15
C ILE A 21 -16.92 23.37 20.57
N LEU A 22 -16.77 22.41 19.64
CA LEU A 22 -15.48 22.04 19.07
C LEU A 22 -14.98 23.12 18.12
N ASP A 23 -15.69 23.36 17.02
CA ASP A 23 -15.17 24.18 15.92
C ASP A 23 -15.11 25.66 16.30
N ARG A 24 -16.14 26.16 16.99
CA ARG A 24 -16.24 27.59 17.32
C ARG A 24 -15.47 27.99 18.58
N PHE A 25 -14.99 27.04 19.36
CA PHE A 25 -14.39 27.34 20.65
C PHE A 25 -13.20 26.47 21.04
N LEU A 26 -13.37 25.15 21.24
CA LEU A 26 -12.28 24.31 21.75
C LEU A 26 -11.12 24.20 20.77
N LEU A 27 -11.38 24.16 19.47
CA LEU A 27 -10.35 24.06 18.45
C LEU A 27 -9.36 25.24 18.53
N SER A 28 -9.86 26.48 18.52
CA SER A 28 -9.01 27.67 18.64
C SER A 28 -8.37 27.77 20.02
N TYR A 29 -9.13 27.50 21.08
CA TYR A 29 -8.64 27.54 22.45
C TYR A 29 -7.47 26.56 22.67
N ALA A 30 -7.62 25.31 22.26
CA ALA A 30 -6.60 24.28 22.41
C ALA A 30 -5.40 24.50 21.50
N SER A 31 -5.65 24.99 20.28
CA SER A 31 -4.61 25.38 19.35
C SER A 31 -3.64 26.39 19.98
N GLU A 32 -4.17 27.40 20.68
CA GLU A 32 -3.39 28.48 21.28
C GLU A 32 -2.86 28.16 22.68
N LYS A 33 -3.73 27.71 23.59
CA LYS A 33 -3.41 27.56 25.02
C LYS A 33 -2.57 26.33 25.32
N ASP A 34 -2.90 25.21 24.70
CA ASP A 34 -2.17 23.95 24.87
C ASP A 34 -1.16 23.72 23.72
N LYS A 35 -1.01 24.71 22.83
CA LYS A 35 -0.07 24.69 21.70
C LYS A 35 -0.29 23.51 20.74
N LEU A 36 -1.48 22.90 20.76
CA LEU A 36 -1.81 21.80 19.85
C LEU A 36 -1.77 22.24 18.39
N GLY A 37 -1.99 23.52 18.11
CA GLY A 37 -1.84 24.06 16.77
C GLY A 37 -0.40 23.98 16.26
N LYS A 38 0.56 24.34 17.12
CA LYS A 38 1.99 24.25 16.81
C LYS A 38 2.46 22.79 16.73
N GLU A 39 1.96 21.92 17.61
CA GLU A 39 2.26 20.49 17.57
C GLU A 39 1.75 19.87 16.25
N ALA A 40 0.49 20.14 15.90
CA ALA A 40 -0.11 19.69 14.64
C ALA A 40 0.67 20.20 13.43
N ASP A 41 1.04 21.48 13.42
CA ASP A 41 1.87 22.06 12.35
C ASP A 41 3.20 21.31 12.23
N GLN A 42 3.90 21.06 13.33
CA GLN A 42 5.17 20.34 13.34
C GLN A 42 5.02 18.90 12.81
N LYS A 43 3.98 18.19 13.24
CA LYS A 43 3.72 16.81 12.82
C LYS A 43 3.33 16.73 11.34
N LEU A 44 2.41 17.58 10.87
CA LEU A 44 1.96 17.60 9.48
C LEU A 44 3.04 18.14 8.53
N HIS A 45 3.92 19.04 8.98
CA HIS A 45 4.97 19.60 8.13
C HIS A 45 5.97 18.55 7.62
N VAL A 46 6.17 17.45 8.35
CA VAL A 46 6.98 16.30 7.89
C VAL A 46 6.46 15.76 6.54
N TYR A 47 5.14 15.83 6.35
CA TYR A 47 4.43 15.33 5.17
C TYR A 47 3.98 16.45 4.22
N ARG A 48 4.63 17.62 4.28
CA ARG A 48 4.31 18.75 3.40
C ARG A 48 4.27 18.37 1.91
N HIS A 49 5.14 17.46 1.48
CA HIS A 49 5.19 16.95 0.10
C HIS A 49 3.92 16.24 -0.35
N ILE A 50 3.17 15.65 0.59
CA ILE A 50 1.86 15.06 0.33
C ILE A 50 0.79 16.15 0.35
N ILE A 51 0.75 16.92 1.44
CA ILE A 51 -0.35 17.88 1.70
C ILE A 51 -0.40 18.99 0.64
N GLU A 52 0.75 19.45 0.12
CA GLU A 52 0.79 20.48 -0.92
C GLU A 52 0.09 20.07 -2.22
N LYS A 53 0.00 18.77 -2.52
CA LYS A 53 -0.73 18.27 -3.70
C LYS A 53 -2.23 18.55 -3.65
N PHE A 54 -2.78 18.69 -2.44
CA PHE A 54 -4.22 18.86 -2.20
C PHE A 54 -4.60 20.29 -1.78
N GLY A 55 -3.59 21.14 -1.51
CA GLY A 55 -3.77 22.55 -1.20
C GLY A 55 -4.05 22.84 0.28
N ARG A 56 -4.05 24.13 0.61
CA ARG A 56 -4.08 24.62 2.01
C ARG A 56 -5.32 24.22 2.79
N HIS A 57 -6.47 24.12 2.13
CA HIS A 57 -7.71 23.74 2.80
C HIS A 57 -7.62 22.35 3.45
N TRP A 58 -6.97 21.40 2.76
CA TRP A 58 -6.73 20.06 3.31
C TRP A 58 -5.83 20.09 4.55
N PHE A 59 -4.77 20.91 4.52
CA PHE A 59 -3.92 21.11 5.69
C PHE A 59 -4.74 21.58 6.91
N ASP A 60 -5.61 22.57 6.72
CA ASP A 60 -6.41 23.14 7.82
C ASP A 60 -7.43 22.12 8.37
N MET A 61 -8.03 21.28 7.50
CA MET A 61 -8.92 20.21 7.94
C MET A 61 -8.19 19.10 8.71
N LEU A 62 -7.06 18.63 8.20
CA LEU A 62 -6.21 17.63 8.85
C LEU A 62 -5.70 18.12 10.21
N LYS A 63 -5.27 19.39 10.27
CA LYS A 63 -4.89 20.05 11.52
C LYS A 63 -6.03 20.06 12.53
N SER A 64 -7.24 20.39 12.08
CA SER A 64 -8.42 20.43 12.95
C SER A 64 -8.76 19.04 13.48
N GLN A 65 -8.79 18.03 12.63
CA GLN A 65 -9.02 16.64 13.01
C GLN A 65 -7.98 16.14 14.01
N TYR A 66 -6.69 16.44 13.80
CA TYR A 66 -5.62 16.11 14.74
C TYR A 66 -5.84 16.75 16.12
N ILE A 67 -6.11 18.06 16.16
CA ILE A 67 -6.31 18.77 17.43
C ILE A 67 -7.50 18.19 18.20
N ILE A 68 -8.62 17.94 17.52
CA ILE A 68 -9.82 17.37 18.14
C ILE A 68 -9.57 15.95 18.63
N HIS A 69 -8.89 15.11 17.87
CA HIS A 69 -8.46 13.80 18.36
C HIS A 69 -7.63 13.92 19.66
N ARG A 70 -6.63 14.80 19.71
CA ARG A 70 -5.82 15.02 20.92
C ARG A 70 -6.61 15.55 22.12
N LEU A 71 -7.70 16.27 21.88
CA LEU A 71 -8.61 16.72 22.93
C LEU A 71 -9.48 15.59 23.47
N MET A 72 -10.03 14.77 22.56
CA MET A 72 -11.15 13.87 22.84
C MET A 72 -10.75 12.41 23.03
N LYS A 73 -9.51 12.02 22.68
CA LYS A 73 -9.03 10.64 22.84
C LYS A 73 -8.89 10.23 24.31
N ASP A 74 -8.63 8.95 24.52
CA ASP A 74 -8.40 8.44 25.88
C ASP A 74 -7.18 9.13 26.52
N GLY A 75 -7.32 9.55 27.77
CA GLY A 75 -6.35 10.42 28.43
C GLY A 75 -6.18 11.82 27.81
N GLY A 76 -7.10 12.25 26.94
CA GLY A 76 -7.10 13.55 26.27
C GLY A 76 -7.37 14.74 27.19
N LEU A 77 -7.27 15.96 26.62
CA LEU A 77 -7.38 17.21 27.38
C LEU A 77 -8.81 17.62 27.76
N ILE A 78 -9.84 16.93 27.25
CA ILE A 78 -11.24 17.27 27.56
C ILE A 78 -11.53 17.27 29.06
N THR A 79 -10.95 16.32 29.82
CA THR A 79 -11.09 16.22 31.28
C THR A 79 -10.49 17.42 32.02
N LYS A 80 -9.39 17.98 31.51
CA LYS A 80 -8.77 19.21 32.01
C LYS A 80 -9.68 20.41 31.75
N TYR A 81 -10.30 20.46 30.57
CA TYR A 81 -11.15 21.59 30.17
C TYR A 81 -12.46 21.65 30.94
N LEU A 82 -13.05 20.53 31.30
CA LEU A 82 -14.26 20.50 32.14
C LEU A 82 -14.11 21.27 33.47
N LYS A 83 -12.88 21.41 33.97
CA LYS A 83 -12.55 22.14 35.21
C LYS A 83 -12.22 23.62 34.98
N HIS A 84 -12.19 24.09 33.73
CA HIS A 84 -11.79 25.45 33.39
C HIS A 84 -12.97 26.43 33.48
N ALA A 85 -12.72 27.64 33.99
CA ALA A 85 -13.76 28.64 34.24
C ALA A 85 -14.59 29.03 32.99
N ALA A 86 -13.94 29.07 31.82
CA ALA A 86 -14.63 29.34 30.55
C ALA A 86 -15.64 28.24 30.14
N ILE A 87 -15.45 27.00 30.63
CA ILE A 87 -16.41 25.91 30.45
C ILE A 87 -17.54 25.99 31.47
N SER A 88 -17.22 26.40 32.70
CA SER A 88 -18.23 26.57 33.76
C SER A 88 -19.31 27.59 33.37
N SER A 89 -18.98 28.60 32.54
CA SER A 89 -19.93 29.58 32.01
C SER A 89 -20.76 29.12 30.81
N LEU A 90 -20.50 27.93 30.24
CA LEU A 90 -21.32 27.40 29.15
C LEU A 90 -22.72 27.01 29.66
N GLU A 91 -23.69 26.95 28.75
CA GLU A 91 -25.02 26.43 29.04
C GLU A 91 -24.95 24.96 29.54
N GLU A 92 -25.92 24.57 30.35
CA GLU A 92 -25.91 23.25 31.02
C GLU A 92 -25.87 22.08 30.04
N ASN A 93 -26.61 22.15 28.94
CA ASN A 93 -26.58 21.15 27.88
C ASN A 93 -25.18 20.97 27.28
N LYS A 94 -24.43 22.06 27.03
CA LYS A 94 -23.08 22.01 26.48
C LYS A 94 -22.08 21.41 27.48
N ARG A 95 -22.22 21.74 28.76
CA ARG A 95 -21.39 21.15 29.83
C ARG A 95 -21.65 19.66 29.97
N ASN A 96 -22.92 19.25 29.97
CA ASN A 96 -23.30 17.83 30.06
C ASN A 96 -22.80 17.05 28.84
N TRP A 97 -22.88 17.64 27.65
CA TRP A 97 -22.31 17.07 26.44
C TRP A 97 -20.79 16.87 26.57
N MET A 98 -20.04 17.88 27.00
CA MET A 98 -18.59 17.75 27.19
C MET A 98 -18.23 16.69 28.25
N ALA A 99 -19.01 16.59 29.32
CA ALA A 99 -18.81 15.58 30.36
C ALA A 99 -19.03 14.18 29.79
N PHE A 100 -20.13 13.97 29.06
CA PHE A 100 -20.42 12.71 28.38
C PHE A 100 -19.28 12.32 27.41
N GLN A 101 -18.81 13.26 26.60
CA GLN A 101 -17.74 12.99 25.64
C GLN A 101 -16.38 12.71 26.33
N SER A 102 -16.16 13.21 27.56
CA SER A 102 -14.96 12.87 28.32
C SER A 102 -14.95 11.44 28.86
N GLU A 103 -16.13 10.83 28.99
CA GLU A 103 -16.31 9.43 29.39
C GLU A 103 -16.39 8.49 28.18
N ASN A 104 -16.51 9.04 26.96
CA ASN A 104 -16.64 8.30 25.71
C ASN A 104 -15.57 8.78 24.71
N PRO A 105 -14.32 8.32 24.86
CA PRO A 105 -13.21 8.85 24.09
C PRO A 105 -13.34 8.64 22.59
N TRP A 106 -12.84 9.60 21.83
CA TRP A 106 -12.83 9.53 20.37
C TRP A 106 -11.60 8.76 19.90
N ARG A 107 -11.73 8.06 18.79
CA ARG A 107 -10.63 7.30 18.20
C ARG A 107 -10.70 7.33 16.69
N PHE A 108 -9.54 7.14 16.08
CA PHE A 108 -9.48 6.78 14.66
C PHE A 108 -9.83 5.30 14.50
N THR A 109 -10.54 4.98 13.44
CA THR A 109 -10.86 3.59 13.08
C THR A 109 -10.54 3.35 11.62
N PHE A 110 -10.08 2.12 11.33
CA PHE A 110 -10.09 1.56 9.98
C PHE A 110 -11.26 0.59 9.91
N SER A 111 -12.21 0.84 9.03
CA SER A 111 -13.49 0.15 9.07
C SER A 111 -14.09 -0.15 7.71
N GLU A 112 -14.82 -1.25 7.64
CA GLU A 112 -15.56 -1.70 6.46
C GLU A 112 -17.06 -1.48 6.67
N VAL A 113 -17.78 -1.16 5.59
CA VAL A 113 -19.25 -1.12 5.60
C VAL A 113 -19.78 -2.54 5.42
N LYS A 114 -20.48 -3.08 6.41
CA LYS A 114 -21.10 -4.41 6.35
C LYS A 114 -22.53 -4.38 5.83
N SER A 115 -23.27 -3.32 6.15
CA SER A 115 -24.61 -3.09 5.59
C SER A 115 -25.03 -1.64 5.75
N GLN A 116 -26.07 -1.24 5.03
CA GLN A 116 -26.70 0.07 5.15
C GLN A 116 -28.16 -0.11 5.60
N PRO A 117 -28.44 -0.16 6.92
CA PRO A 117 -29.79 -0.45 7.41
C PRO A 117 -30.79 0.70 7.15
N GLU A 118 -30.32 1.94 7.02
CA GLU A 118 -31.15 3.12 6.70
C GLU A 118 -30.29 4.18 5.98
N LYS A 119 -30.92 5.14 5.31
CA LYS A 119 -30.23 6.26 4.67
C LYS A 119 -29.30 6.98 5.65
N ASP A 120 -28.04 7.17 5.23
CA ASP A 120 -26.94 7.81 5.98
C ASP A 120 -26.48 7.04 7.24
N PHE A 121 -27.03 5.83 7.47
CA PHE A 121 -26.64 4.92 8.55
C PHE A 121 -25.93 3.68 7.99
N TYR A 122 -24.78 3.35 8.56
CA TYR A 122 -23.91 2.27 8.10
C TYR A 122 -23.57 1.37 9.28
N GLN A 123 -23.78 0.07 9.13
CA GLN A 123 -23.21 -0.92 10.04
C GLN A 123 -21.74 -1.10 9.66
N MET A 124 -20.85 -0.69 10.54
CA MET A 124 -19.41 -0.75 10.35
C MET A 124 -18.80 -1.87 11.18
N GLU A 125 -17.68 -2.41 10.73
CA GLU A 125 -16.76 -3.22 11.53
C GLU A 125 -15.38 -2.55 11.49
N ASP A 126 -14.79 -2.27 12.65
CA ASP A 126 -13.38 -1.90 12.73
C ASP A 126 -12.51 -3.15 12.52
N VAL A 127 -11.70 -3.13 11.46
CA VAL A 127 -11.00 -4.33 10.96
C VAL A 127 -9.89 -4.83 11.86
N PHE A 128 -9.43 -4.02 12.82
CA PHE A 128 -8.34 -4.39 13.74
C PHE A 128 -8.85 -4.75 15.13
N SER A 129 -9.96 -4.17 15.58
CA SER A 129 -10.56 -4.49 16.87
C SER A 129 -11.71 -5.51 16.78
N GLY A 130 -12.26 -5.75 15.59
CA GLY A 130 -13.46 -6.56 15.37
C GLY A 130 -14.74 -5.92 15.90
N GLU A 131 -14.68 -4.66 16.34
CA GLU A 131 -15.83 -3.98 16.94
C GLU A 131 -16.85 -3.59 15.86
N ASN A 132 -18.10 -4.02 16.07
CA ASN A 132 -19.22 -3.67 15.21
C ASN A 132 -19.98 -2.48 15.77
N TYR A 133 -20.25 -1.47 14.94
CA TYR A 133 -20.94 -0.26 15.38
C TYR A 133 -21.82 0.39 14.31
N LEU A 134 -22.87 1.09 14.75
CA LEU A 134 -23.72 1.89 13.88
C LEU A 134 -23.13 3.30 13.69
N LEU A 135 -22.76 3.64 12.47
CA LEU A 135 -22.22 4.93 12.08
C LEU A 135 -23.28 5.77 11.35
N TYR A 136 -23.48 7.00 11.80
CA TYR A 136 -24.22 8.02 11.05
C TYR A 136 -23.23 8.96 10.33
N SER A 137 -23.27 8.97 9.00
CA SER A 137 -22.40 9.83 8.18
C SER A 137 -23.01 10.13 6.80
N PRO A 138 -23.67 11.29 6.63
CA PRO A 138 -24.20 11.70 5.32
C PRO A 138 -23.13 11.81 4.23
N SER A 139 -21.88 12.12 4.61
CA SER A 139 -20.78 12.33 3.67
C SER A 139 -20.23 11.05 3.05
N ILE A 140 -20.44 9.87 3.66
CA ILE A 140 -20.07 8.59 3.03
C ILE A 140 -20.81 8.43 1.71
N LYS A 141 -22.11 8.72 1.69
CA LYS A 141 -22.92 8.65 0.47
C LYS A 141 -22.38 9.56 -0.63
N ASP A 142 -21.98 10.78 -0.29
CA ASP A 142 -21.46 11.75 -1.24
C ASP A 142 -20.11 11.27 -1.83
N ILE A 143 -19.26 10.70 -1.00
CA ILE A 143 -17.97 10.12 -1.42
C ILE A 143 -18.19 8.91 -2.32
N VAL A 144 -19.06 7.96 -1.94
CA VAL A 144 -19.36 6.78 -2.76
C VAL A 144 -19.98 7.18 -4.10
N SER A 145 -20.87 8.17 -4.10
CA SER A 145 -21.50 8.67 -5.33
C SER A 145 -20.51 9.35 -6.27
N ARG A 146 -19.45 9.98 -5.75
CA ARG A 146 -18.44 10.70 -6.53
C ARG A 146 -17.29 9.79 -6.97
N ASP A 147 -16.81 8.94 -6.06
CA ASP A 147 -15.54 8.24 -6.19
C ASP A 147 -15.72 6.71 -6.33
N GLY A 148 -16.96 6.21 -6.32
CA GLY A 148 -17.28 4.77 -6.32
C GLY A 148 -17.18 4.12 -4.94
N GLU A 149 -17.48 2.81 -4.91
CA GLU A 149 -17.39 1.99 -3.69
C GLU A 149 -15.98 2.02 -3.09
N LYS A 150 -15.92 1.80 -1.78
CA LYS A 150 -14.68 1.84 -0.98
C LYS A 150 -14.53 0.54 -0.20
N GLU A 151 -13.34 -0.03 -0.26
CA GLU A 151 -12.96 -1.25 0.47
C GLU A 151 -12.84 -0.92 1.96
N LEU A 152 -12.14 0.16 2.29
CA LEU A 152 -11.81 0.51 3.68
C LEU A 152 -12.01 2.00 3.94
N TRP A 153 -12.40 2.35 5.17
CA TRP A 153 -12.58 3.73 5.61
C TRP A 153 -11.72 4.06 6.81
N PHE A 154 -11.00 5.18 6.76
CA PHE A 154 -10.27 5.76 7.89
C PHE A 154 -10.93 7.05 8.37
N ASN A 155 -11.47 7.03 9.59
CA ASN A 155 -12.26 8.11 10.14
C ASN A 155 -11.94 8.36 11.61
N LEU A 156 -11.95 9.63 12.04
CA LEU A 156 -12.09 9.97 13.45
C LEU A 156 -13.57 9.87 13.82
N ILE A 157 -13.90 9.06 14.82
CA ILE A 157 -15.28 8.86 15.27
C ILE A 157 -15.46 9.19 16.76
N GLY A 158 -16.66 9.65 17.09
CA GLY A 158 -17.11 9.88 18.47
C GLY A 158 -18.52 9.33 18.69
N PHE A 159 -18.74 8.72 19.85
CA PHE A 159 -20.05 8.22 20.24
C PHE A 159 -20.92 9.35 20.82
N ASN A 160 -22.19 9.39 20.48
CA ASN A 160 -23.11 10.45 20.96
C ASN A 160 -24.16 9.95 21.98
N GLY A 161 -24.11 8.67 22.36
CA GLY A 161 -25.10 8.03 23.23
C GLY A 161 -26.09 7.12 22.50
N GLU A 162 -26.27 7.31 21.18
CA GLU A 162 -27.20 6.54 20.35
C GLU A 162 -26.49 5.95 19.10
N CYS A 163 -25.57 6.69 18.50
CA CYS A 163 -24.83 6.32 17.28
C CYS A 163 -23.37 6.81 17.36
N TRP A 164 -22.49 6.24 16.53
CA TRP A 164 -21.19 6.85 16.24
C TRP A 164 -21.32 7.88 15.13
N GLN A 165 -20.52 8.94 15.18
CA GLN A 165 -20.46 9.99 14.16
C GLN A 165 -19.02 10.31 13.81
N THR A 166 -18.80 10.69 12.55
CA THR A 166 -17.49 11.10 12.06
C THR A 166 -17.19 12.57 12.35
N TYR A 167 -15.89 12.91 12.44
CA TYR A 167 -15.43 14.29 12.52
C TYR A 167 -14.24 14.55 11.59
N GLY A 168 -14.28 15.67 10.87
CA GLY A 168 -13.22 16.09 9.95
C GLY A 168 -13.22 15.32 8.63
N PRO A 169 -12.08 15.27 7.92
CA PRO A 169 -11.95 14.52 6.68
C PRO A 169 -12.25 13.04 6.83
N LEU A 170 -12.92 12.49 5.83
CA LEU A 170 -13.16 11.05 5.66
C LEU A 170 -12.25 10.54 4.56
N SER A 171 -11.52 9.45 4.84
CA SER A 171 -10.71 8.78 3.83
C SER A 171 -11.36 7.45 3.50
N GLY A 172 -11.95 7.34 2.31
CA GLY A 172 -12.41 6.06 1.76
C GLY A 172 -11.40 5.57 0.74
N TYR A 173 -10.88 4.36 0.91
CA TYR A 173 -9.86 3.75 0.07
C TYR A 173 -10.50 2.79 -0.94
N ALA A 174 -10.20 2.99 -2.22
CA ALA A 174 -10.71 2.14 -3.29
C ALA A 174 -10.02 0.78 -3.42
N SER A 175 -8.82 0.62 -2.83
CA SER A 175 -8.01 -0.60 -3.00
C SER A 175 -7.25 -1.08 -1.77
N PHE A 176 -7.22 -0.30 -0.68
CA PHE A 176 -6.46 -0.67 0.52
C PHE A 176 -7.22 -1.68 1.36
N SER A 177 -6.56 -2.79 1.68
CA SER A 177 -7.02 -3.82 2.61
C SER A 177 -6.47 -3.62 4.03
N PRO A 178 -6.94 -4.40 5.03
CA PRO A 178 -6.33 -4.41 6.36
C PRO A 178 -4.83 -4.75 6.34
N ASP A 179 -4.40 -5.70 5.50
CA ASP A 179 -2.98 -6.09 5.36
C ASP A 179 -2.13 -4.95 4.82
N ASP A 180 -2.65 -4.16 3.86
CA ASP A 180 -1.98 -2.97 3.34
C ASP A 180 -1.69 -1.95 4.45
N ILE A 181 -2.66 -1.74 5.34
CA ILE A 181 -2.52 -0.82 6.48
C ILE A 181 -1.53 -1.37 7.51
N PHE A 182 -1.57 -2.68 7.76
CA PHE A 182 -0.63 -3.33 8.67
C PHE A 182 0.81 -3.22 8.14
N PHE A 183 1.02 -3.48 6.86
CA PHE A 183 2.30 -3.28 6.18
C PHE A 183 2.79 -1.82 6.30
N PHE A 184 1.92 -0.85 6.02
CA PHE A 184 2.30 0.56 6.16
C PHE A 184 2.68 0.92 7.61
N ALA A 185 1.99 0.34 8.59
CA ALA A 185 2.30 0.53 10.01
C ALA A 185 3.67 -0.05 10.38
N THR A 186 4.01 -1.25 9.91
CA THR A 186 5.33 -1.86 10.19
C THR A 186 6.47 -1.12 9.51
N GLU A 187 6.24 -0.56 8.32
CA GLU A 187 7.22 0.31 7.63
C GLU A 187 7.46 1.65 8.35
N LEU A 188 6.47 2.13 9.11
CA LEU A 188 6.61 3.28 10.00
C LEU A 188 7.32 2.92 11.31
N ASN A 189 6.95 1.77 11.89
CA ASN A 189 7.40 1.32 13.19
C ASN A 189 7.48 -0.22 13.22
N HIS A 190 8.70 -0.75 13.04
CA HIS A 190 9.00 -2.18 13.03
C HIS A 190 8.68 -2.92 14.34
N LEU A 191 8.32 -2.21 15.42
CA LEU A 191 7.91 -2.81 16.70
C LEU A 191 6.42 -3.16 16.74
N ILE A 192 5.67 -2.88 15.67
CA ILE A 192 4.26 -3.28 15.55
C ILE A 192 4.23 -4.75 15.12
N GLU A 193 3.80 -5.61 16.01
CA GLU A 193 3.72 -7.07 15.78
C GLU A 193 2.28 -7.59 15.75
N ASP A 194 1.31 -6.80 16.23
CA ASP A 194 -0.09 -7.18 16.31
C ASP A 194 -1.05 -5.99 16.14
N GLU A 195 -2.34 -6.31 15.99
CA GLU A 195 -3.43 -5.35 15.77
C GLU A 195 -3.57 -4.35 16.93
N GLY A 196 -3.31 -4.79 18.17
CA GLY A 196 -3.37 -3.93 19.34
C GLY A 196 -2.26 -2.89 19.37
N ALA A 197 -1.05 -3.28 18.96
CA ALA A 197 0.08 -2.38 18.77
C ALA A 197 -0.19 -1.37 17.66
N LEU A 198 -0.81 -1.80 16.55
CA LEU A 198 -1.22 -0.93 15.46
C LEU A 198 -2.25 0.11 15.92
N ILE A 199 -3.35 -0.32 16.57
CA ILE A 199 -4.39 0.59 17.09
C ILE A 199 -3.76 1.64 18.02
N LYS A 200 -2.85 1.22 18.88
CA LYS A 200 -2.14 2.11 19.79
C LYS A 200 -1.19 3.07 19.05
N ASP A 201 -0.53 2.63 17.99
CA ASP A 201 0.32 3.52 17.18
C ASP A 201 -0.52 4.58 16.47
N VAL A 202 -1.63 4.19 15.85
CA VAL A 202 -2.61 5.09 15.22
C VAL A 202 -3.11 6.14 16.23
N ASP A 203 -3.46 5.73 17.45
CA ASP A 203 -3.93 6.68 18.48
C ASP A 203 -2.81 7.60 19.01
N ASN A 204 -1.55 7.17 19.01
CA ASN A 204 -0.44 8.00 19.49
C ASN A 204 0.13 8.91 18.41
N ASN A 205 0.09 8.46 17.16
CA ASN A 205 0.70 9.13 16.01
C ASN A 205 -0.20 8.98 14.77
N PRO A 206 -1.38 9.61 14.73
CA PRO A 206 -2.32 9.44 13.61
C PRO A 206 -1.84 10.09 12.31
N THR A 207 -0.91 11.04 12.37
CA THR A 207 -0.50 11.88 11.23
C THR A 207 -0.05 11.09 9.99
N PRO A 208 0.79 10.04 10.07
CA PRO A 208 1.16 9.25 8.90
C PRO A 208 -0.04 8.54 8.27
N TYR A 209 -0.94 7.98 9.08
CA TYR A 209 -2.16 7.32 8.62
C TYR A 209 -3.13 8.30 7.95
N MET A 210 -3.22 9.52 8.48
CA MET A 210 -3.94 10.61 7.84
C MET A 210 -3.37 10.97 6.46
N MET A 211 -2.12 10.61 6.12
CA MET A 211 -1.52 10.84 4.79
C MET A 211 -1.92 9.77 3.76
N LEU A 212 -2.48 8.65 4.18
CA LEU A 212 -2.93 7.58 3.28
C LEU A 212 -4.01 8.05 2.30
N PHE A 213 -4.67 9.18 2.58
CA PHE A 213 -5.59 9.82 1.62
C PHE A 213 -4.93 10.11 0.26
N ALA A 214 -3.60 10.22 0.20
CA ALA A 214 -2.85 10.36 -1.06
C ALA A 214 -3.10 9.22 -2.06
N GLY A 215 -3.41 8.01 -1.56
CA GLY A 215 -3.72 6.83 -2.37
C GLY A 215 -5.20 6.47 -2.43
N SER A 216 -6.10 7.28 -1.85
CA SER A 216 -7.49 6.85 -1.57
C SER A 216 -8.32 6.53 -2.81
N THR A 217 -8.03 7.17 -3.94
CA THR A 217 -8.74 6.95 -5.20
C THR A 217 -8.03 5.97 -6.15
N GLN A 218 -6.88 5.41 -5.74
CA GLN A 218 -6.16 4.46 -6.60
C GLN A 218 -6.96 3.14 -6.64
N PRO A 219 -7.41 2.69 -7.81
CA PRO A 219 -8.16 1.44 -7.93
C PRO A 219 -7.25 0.23 -7.70
N SER A 220 -7.85 -0.92 -7.42
CA SER A 220 -7.13 -2.19 -7.43
C SER A 220 -6.62 -2.47 -8.84
N VAL A 221 -5.39 -2.97 -8.95
CA VAL A 221 -4.78 -3.32 -10.24
C VAL A 221 -5.21 -4.73 -10.63
N VAL A 222 -5.73 -4.89 -11.84
CA VAL A 222 -6.16 -6.19 -12.40
C VAL A 222 -5.45 -6.40 -13.73
N HIS A 223 -4.82 -7.57 -13.89
CA HIS A 223 -4.16 -7.97 -15.12
C HIS A 223 -4.55 -9.41 -15.46
N GLU A 224 -4.97 -9.64 -16.72
CA GLU A 224 -5.42 -10.96 -17.20
C GLU A 224 -6.52 -11.62 -16.35
N GLY A 225 -7.37 -10.80 -15.71
CA GLY A 225 -8.46 -11.28 -14.85
C GLY A 225 -8.05 -11.59 -13.41
N GLU A 226 -6.77 -11.45 -13.08
CA GLU A 226 -6.22 -11.65 -11.73
C GLU A 226 -6.00 -10.28 -11.05
N ARG A 227 -6.37 -10.17 -9.77
CA ARG A 227 -6.00 -9.01 -8.95
C ARG A 227 -4.51 -9.11 -8.64
N LEU A 228 -3.76 -8.06 -8.94
CA LEU A 228 -2.35 -8.01 -8.59
C LEU A 228 -2.18 -7.67 -7.12
N VAL A 229 -1.50 -8.56 -6.42
CA VAL A 229 -1.13 -8.48 -5.00
C VAL A 229 0.23 -9.14 -4.83
N MET A 230 1.16 -8.45 -4.19
CA MET A 230 2.44 -9.05 -3.86
C MET A 230 2.27 -9.90 -2.60
N VAL A 231 2.48 -11.20 -2.74
CA VAL A 231 2.32 -12.19 -1.68
C VAL A 231 3.69 -12.80 -1.41
N ILE A 232 4.23 -12.61 -0.21
CA ILE A 232 5.55 -13.09 0.17
C ILE A 232 5.46 -13.90 1.46
N THR A 233 6.13 -15.03 1.51
CA THR A 233 6.45 -15.70 2.78
C THR A 233 7.91 -16.11 2.83
N GLU A 234 8.49 -16.09 4.02
CA GLU A 234 9.83 -16.58 4.30
C GLU A 234 9.80 -17.68 5.37
N GLY A 235 10.60 -18.72 5.15
CA GLY A 235 10.77 -19.79 6.12
C GLY A 235 12.20 -20.28 6.18
N LYS A 236 12.57 -20.86 7.33
CA LYS A 236 13.80 -21.65 7.44
C LYS A 236 13.58 -23.00 6.80
N GLY A 237 14.51 -23.42 5.96
CA GLY A 237 14.42 -24.69 5.26
C GLY A 237 15.66 -25.00 4.45
N THR A 238 15.81 -26.27 4.11
CA THR A 238 16.82 -26.73 3.17
C THR A 238 16.13 -27.31 1.97
N VAL A 239 16.59 -26.96 0.78
CA VAL A 239 16.20 -27.67 -0.45
C VAL A 239 17.17 -28.85 -0.61
N PRO A 240 16.72 -30.11 -0.49
CA PRO A 240 17.62 -31.25 -0.42
C PRO A 240 18.38 -31.50 -1.73
N ASN A 241 17.71 -31.29 -2.86
CA ASN A 241 18.27 -31.49 -4.20
C ASN A 241 17.53 -30.59 -5.21
N VAL A 242 18.13 -29.46 -5.59
CA VAL A 242 17.52 -28.50 -6.53
C VAL A 242 17.36 -29.11 -7.93
N GLN A 243 18.25 -30.01 -8.35
CA GLN A 243 18.18 -30.65 -9.66
C GLN A 243 16.91 -31.51 -9.83
N GLU A 244 16.39 -32.09 -8.75
CA GLU A 244 15.12 -32.83 -8.79
C GLU A 244 13.91 -31.92 -9.06
N MET A 245 14.06 -30.61 -8.82
CA MET A 245 13.00 -29.62 -9.00
C MET A 245 12.89 -29.10 -10.43
N GLU A 246 13.89 -29.33 -11.29
CA GLU A 246 13.92 -28.88 -12.69
C GLU A 246 12.74 -29.41 -13.52
N GLY A 247 12.03 -30.45 -13.05
CA GLY A 247 10.80 -30.93 -13.66
C GLY A 247 9.66 -29.91 -13.59
N GLU A 248 9.51 -29.24 -12.45
CA GLU A 248 8.40 -28.32 -12.12
C GLU A 248 8.85 -26.85 -12.16
N PHE A 249 10.15 -26.58 -12.04
CA PHE A 249 10.71 -25.24 -11.92
C PHE A 249 11.74 -24.95 -13.01
N ASN A 250 11.81 -23.70 -13.44
CA ASN A 250 12.96 -23.14 -14.12
C ASN A 250 13.95 -22.66 -13.05
N VAL A 251 15.18 -23.16 -13.12
CA VAL A 251 16.19 -22.96 -12.08
C VAL A 251 17.31 -22.07 -12.59
N SER A 252 17.57 -20.99 -11.86
CA SER A 252 18.75 -20.13 -12.04
C SER A 252 19.55 -20.07 -10.73
N TYR A 253 20.85 -19.77 -10.81
CA TYR A 253 21.70 -19.69 -9.62
C TYR A 253 22.67 -18.52 -9.74
N THR A 254 22.69 -17.66 -8.73
CA THR A 254 23.70 -16.62 -8.60
C THR A 254 24.06 -16.38 -7.14
N GLY A 255 25.35 -16.13 -6.87
CA GLY A 255 25.81 -15.67 -5.55
C GLY A 255 25.41 -16.52 -4.34
N GLY A 256 25.18 -17.83 -4.50
CA GLY A 256 24.70 -18.70 -3.41
C GLY A 256 23.17 -18.74 -3.22
N VAL A 257 22.43 -18.18 -4.17
CA VAL A 257 20.97 -18.15 -4.18
C VAL A 257 20.46 -18.90 -5.40
N TYR A 258 19.57 -19.86 -5.19
CA TYR A 258 18.81 -20.50 -6.26
C TYR A 258 17.49 -19.76 -6.46
N ARG A 259 17.17 -19.41 -7.71
CA ARG A 259 15.87 -18.93 -8.14
C ARG A 259 15.10 -20.07 -8.78
N LEU A 260 13.90 -20.33 -8.28
CA LEU A 260 13.01 -21.42 -8.67
C LEU A 260 11.71 -20.81 -9.20
N GLY A 261 11.66 -20.52 -10.51
CA GLY A 261 10.46 -20.04 -11.18
C GLY A 261 9.51 -21.19 -11.47
N LEU A 262 8.26 -21.14 -10.98
CA LEU A 262 7.29 -22.20 -11.25
C LEU A 262 6.93 -22.22 -12.73
N LYS A 263 7.13 -23.35 -13.42
CA LYS A 263 6.83 -23.44 -14.86
C LYS A 263 5.39 -23.04 -15.14
N GLU A 264 5.19 -22.37 -16.27
CA GLU A 264 3.89 -21.81 -16.70
C GLU A 264 3.36 -20.63 -15.87
N LEU A 265 3.89 -20.39 -14.66
CA LEU A 265 3.44 -19.33 -13.74
C LEU A 265 4.55 -18.35 -13.31
N GLU A 266 5.80 -18.55 -13.73
CA GLU A 266 6.92 -17.66 -13.39
C GLU A 266 6.85 -16.28 -14.06
N VAL A 267 6.00 -16.13 -15.07
CA VAL A 267 5.79 -14.89 -15.84
C VAL A 267 4.47 -14.23 -15.46
N SER A 268 4.18 -13.09 -16.09
CA SER A 268 2.90 -12.38 -15.96
C SER A 268 1.69 -13.32 -16.15
N PRO A 269 0.60 -13.14 -15.37
CA PRO A 269 0.42 -12.14 -14.30
C PRO A 269 0.95 -12.61 -12.95
N HIS A 270 1.35 -13.89 -12.83
CA HIS A 270 1.54 -14.57 -11.57
C HIS A 270 2.90 -14.32 -10.94
N PHE A 271 3.97 -14.36 -11.74
CA PHE A 271 5.34 -14.22 -11.26
C PHE A 271 5.64 -15.11 -10.03
N ALA A 272 5.26 -16.38 -10.11
CA ALA A 272 5.40 -17.34 -9.02
C ALA A 272 6.84 -17.87 -8.93
N VAL A 273 7.62 -17.33 -7.99
CA VAL A 273 9.06 -17.60 -7.86
C VAL A 273 9.44 -17.85 -6.40
N ALA A 274 10.32 -18.82 -6.17
CA ALA A 274 10.96 -19.00 -4.86
C ALA A 274 12.48 -18.80 -4.95
N TYR A 275 13.06 -18.27 -3.88
CA TYR A 275 14.50 -18.08 -3.73
C TYR A 275 14.99 -18.90 -2.55
N TYR A 276 15.99 -19.75 -2.77
CA TYR A 276 16.66 -20.49 -1.71
C TYR A 276 18.08 -19.97 -1.52
N ASN A 277 18.34 -19.39 -0.35
CA ASN A 277 19.67 -18.95 0.06
C ASN A 277 20.37 -20.08 0.83
N GLU A 278 21.43 -20.64 0.24
CA GLU A 278 22.10 -21.81 0.79
C GLU A 278 22.91 -21.51 2.05
N LYS A 279 23.39 -20.27 2.19
CA LYS A 279 24.22 -19.82 3.31
C LYS A 279 23.38 -19.66 4.57
N ASP A 280 22.22 -19.03 4.44
CA ASP A 280 21.33 -18.73 5.56
C ASP A 280 20.28 -19.82 5.80
N GLN A 281 20.15 -20.77 4.86
CA GLN A 281 19.15 -21.85 4.86
C GLN A 281 17.73 -21.29 5.00
N THR A 282 17.45 -20.26 4.21
CA THR A 282 16.15 -19.61 4.12
C THR A 282 15.57 -19.76 2.73
N ILE A 283 14.25 -19.91 2.68
CA ILE A 283 13.49 -19.97 1.44
C ILE A 283 12.45 -18.86 1.50
N GLN A 284 12.47 -17.99 0.50
CA GLN A 284 11.44 -16.97 0.27
C GLN A 284 10.60 -17.40 -0.91
N ALA A 285 9.28 -17.44 -0.77
CA ALA A 285 8.34 -17.65 -1.88
C ALA A 285 7.59 -16.34 -2.13
N THR A 286 7.52 -15.93 -3.40
CA THR A 286 6.82 -14.71 -3.83
C THR A 286 5.93 -14.98 -5.04
N ALA A 287 4.81 -14.27 -5.11
CA ALA A 287 4.01 -14.15 -6.33
C ALA A 287 3.30 -12.80 -6.38
N LEU A 288 2.86 -12.40 -7.58
CA LEU A 288 2.05 -11.21 -7.85
C LEU A 288 0.54 -11.50 -7.91
N THR A 289 0.13 -12.74 -7.68
CA THR A 289 -1.28 -13.10 -7.43
C THR A 289 -1.38 -14.21 -6.37
N GLU A 290 -2.51 -14.24 -5.66
CA GLU A 290 -2.80 -15.27 -4.65
C GLU A 290 -2.78 -16.69 -5.25
N LYS A 291 -3.40 -16.88 -6.42
CA LYS A 291 -3.37 -18.15 -7.14
C LYS A 291 -1.95 -18.59 -7.51
N GLY A 292 -1.10 -17.66 -7.95
CA GLY A 292 0.31 -17.94 -8.25
C GLY A 292 1.06 -18.38 -7.00
N PHE A 293 0.83 -17.69 -5.88
CA PHE A 293 1.41 -18.01 -4.59
C PHE A 293 0.98 -19.39 -4.08
N GLU A 294 -0.32 -19.68 -4.05
CA GLU A 294 -0.82 -20.99 -3.62
C GLU A 294 -0.24 -22.13 -4.44
N SER A 295 -0.19 -21.97 -5.77
CA SER A 295 0.40 -22.96 -6.69
C SER A 295 1.89 -23.18 -6.43
N LEU A 296 2.63 -22.10 -6.14
CA LEU A 296 4.04 -22.16 -5.77
C LEU A 296 4.26 -22.94 -4.47
N ILE A 297 3.49 -22.63 -3.43
CA ILE A 297 3.60 -23.32 -2.13
C ILE A 297 3.29 -24.82 -2.28
N ASP A 298 2.26 -25.17 -3.05
CA ASP A 298 1.90 -26.56 -3.31
C ASP A 298 2.97 -27.30 -4.14
N ALA A 299 3.59 -26.62 -5.11
CA ALA A 299 4.69 -27.18 -5.90
C ALA A 299 5.94 -27.42 -5.03
N LEU A 300 6.32 -26.46 -4.17
CA LEU A 300 7.43 -26.60 -3.21
C LEU A 300 7.19 -27.75 -2.23
N ALA A 301 5.95 -27.93 -1.77
CA ALA A 301 5.59 -29.00 -0.83
C ALA A 301 5.83 -30.41 -1.38
N LYS A 302 5.75 -30.62 -2.71
CA LYS A 302 6.09 -31.90 -3.38
C LYS A 302 7.54 -32.31 -3.12
N PHE A 303 8.43 -31.35 -2.91
CA PHE A 303 9.87 -31.55 -2.68
C PHE A 303 10.24 -31.45 -1.20
N GLY A 304 9.26 -31.50 -0.29
CA GLY A 304 9.47 -31.46 1.16
C GLY A 304 9.73 -30.07 1.73
N VAL A 305 9.65 -29.01 0.92
CA VAL A 305 9.74 -27.62 1.37
C VAL A 305 8.37 -27.19 1.89
N LYS A 306 8.25 -26.99 3.20
CA LYS A 306 7.00 -26.56 3.84
C LYS A 306 7.10 -25.10 4.25
N LEU A 307 6.39 -24.24 3.53
CA LEU A 307 6.21 -22.84 3.86
C LEU A 307 4.78 -22.60 4.36
N ASN A 308 4.58 -21.49 5.06
CA ASN A 308 3.25 -21.10 5.52
C ASN A 308 2.41 -20.66 4.31
N LYS A 309 1.12 -21.01 4.31
CA LYS A 309 0.16 -20.45 3.33
C LYS A 309 -0.31 -19.06 3.72
N ASN A 310 -0.23 -18.71 5.01
CA ASN A 310 -0.44 -17.34 5.44
C ASN A 310 0.82 -16.55 5.11
N ALA A 311 0.67 -15.56 4.24
CA ALA A 311 1.77 -14.72 3.79
C ALA A 311 2.28 -13.83 4.94
N ASP A 312 3.59 -13.58 4.94
CA ASP A 312 4.21 -12.59 5.82
C ASP A 312 3.99 -11.17 5.29
N ILE A 313 3.85 -11.03 3.97
CA ILE A 313 3.47 -9.78 3.29
C ILE A 313 2.36 -10.10 2.28
N TYR A 314 1.25 -9.36 2.37
CA TYR A 314 0.19 -9.33 1.36
C TYR A 314 -0.10 -7.86 1.03
N LEU A 315 0.37 -7.40 -0.13
CA LEU A 315 0.45 -5.97 -0.42
C LEU A 315 -0.06 -5.63 -1.82
N GLY A 316 -1.02 -4.72 -1.90
CA GLY A 316 -1.47 -4.13 -3.16
C GLY A 316 -0.45 -3.14 -3.74
N PRO A 317 -0.27 -3.08 -5.08
CA PRO A 317 0.62 -2.10 -5.72
C PRO A 317 0.31 -0.64 -5.37
N SER A 318 -0.98 -0.32 -5.18
CA SER A 318 -1.43 1.01 -4.78
C SER A 318 -0.91 1.41 -3.40
N MET A 319 -0.90 0.47 -2.43
CA MET A 319 -0.33 0.73 -1.11
C MET A 319 1.19 0.84 -1.19
N HIS A 320 1.87 -0.05 -1.91
CA HIS A 320 3.33 0.01 -2.07
C HIS A 320 3.80 1.38 -2.57
N ASN A 321 3.21 1.86 -3.66
CA ASN A 321 3.51 3.18 -4.22
C ASN A 321 3.19 4.32 -3.24
N THR A 322 2.02 4.25 -2.57
CA THR A 322 1.59 5.26 -1.61
C THR A 322 2.51 5.32 -0.39
N ALA A 323 2.94 4.17 0.13
CA ALA A 323 3.87 4.06 1.24
C ALA A 323 5.24 4.67 0.87
N GLN A 324 5.80 4.32 -0.29
CA GLN A 324 7.05 4.92 -0.78
C GLN A 324 6.95 6.44 -0.89
N GLU A 325 5.84 6.96 -1.42
CA GLU A 325 5.61 8.40 -1.55
C GLU A 325 5.55 9.09 -0.18
N ILE A 326 4.76 8.55 0.76
CA ILE A 326 4.60 9.12 2.11
C ILE A 326 5.93 9.09 2.88
N LEU A 327 6.64 7.96 2.82
CA LEU A 327 7.89 7.73 3.56
C LEU A 327 9.12 8.33 2.89
N LYS A 328 9.03 8.76 1.62
CA LYS A 328 10.14 9.31 0.81
C LYS A 328 11.35 8.37 0.72
N ARG A 329 11.11 7.06 0.68
CA ARG A 329 12.16 6.05 0.48
C ARG A 329 11.64 4.93 -0.40
N GLY A 330 12.56 4.31 -1.14
CA GLY A 330 12.29 3.03 -1.77
C GLY A 330 11.99 1.98 -0.70
N ILE A 331 11.01 1.13 -0.99
CA ILE A 331 10.68 -0.04 -0.19
C ILE A 331 10.94 -1.22 -1.10
N GLU A 332 12.04 -1.92 -0.82
CA GLU A 332 12.46 -3.10 -1.57
C GLU A 332 11.83 -4.35 -0.95
N LEU A 333 11.05 -5.08 -1.74
CA LEU A 333 10.29 -6.24 -1.29
C LEU A 333 10.88 -7.55 -1.83
N MET A 334 11.62 -7.50 -2.93
CA MET A 334 12.20 -8.67 -3.57
C MET A 334 13.71 -8.47 -3.78
N PRO A 335 14.49 -8.24 -2.70
CA PRO A 335 15.92 -7.97 -2.83
C PRO A 335 16.71 -9.13 -3.47
N LEU A 336 16.19 -10.37 -3.39
CA LEU A 336 16.79 -11.54 -4.01
C LEU A 336 16.58 -11.58 -5.53
N GLU A 337 15.48 -11.01 -6.06
CA GLU A 337 15.25 -10.98 -7.51
C GLU A 337 16.23 -10.02 -8.21
N LEU A 338 16.58 -8.91 -7.56
CA LEU A 338 17.55 -7.95 -8.08
C LEU A 338 18.92 -8.57 -8.40
N MET A 339 19.27 -9.68 -7.73
CA MET A 339 20.51 -10.41 -8.00
C MET A 339 20.51 -11.04 -9.40
N PHE A 340 19.33 -11.38 -9.93
CA PHE A 340 19.15 -12.00 -11.24
C PHE A 340 18.84 -10.98 -12.34
N GLU A 341 18.31 -9.80 -12.00
CA GLU A 341 18.16 -8.69 -12.96
C GLU A 341 19.51 -8.12 -13.41
N GLN A 342 20.47 -7.97 -12.47
CA GLN A 342 21.80 -7.45 -12.78
C GLN A 342 22.59 -8.34 -13.75
N GLU A 343 22.45 -9.67 -13.65
CA GLU A 343 23.07 -10.59 -14.61
C GLU A 343 22.47 -10.42 -16.02
N ASN A 344 21.15 -10.27 -16.12
CA ASN A 344 20.49 -10.10 -17.41
C ASN A 344 20.82 -8.76 -18.09
N GLU A 345 20.99 -7.67 -17.33
CA GLU A 345 21.40 -6.37 -17.90
C GLU A 345 22.84 -6.43 -18.46
N GLU A 346 23.77 -7.05 -17.73
CA GLU A 346 25.15 -7.23 -18.21
C GLU A 346 25.22 -8.12 -19.46
N GLU A 347 24.45 -9.21 -19.51
CA GLU A 347 24.36 -10.08 -20.68
C GLU A 347 23.75 -9.36 -21.90
N MET A 348 22.67 -8.60 -21.69
CA MET A 348 22.00 -7.83 -22.75
C MET A 348 22.90 -6.72 -23.32
N ASP A 349 23.64 -6.01 -22.46
CA ASP A 349 24.63 -5.01 -22.90
C ASP A 349 25.78 -5.65 -23.69
N GLU A 350 26.21 -6.86 -23.32
CA GLU A 350 27.23 -7.58 -24.07
C GLU A 350 26.72 -8.05 -25.45
N GLU A 351 25.48 -8.57 -25.53
CA GLU A 351 24.86 -8.95 -26.80
C GLU A 351 24.65 -7.74 -27.73
N LEU A 352 24.18 -6.61 -27.20
CA LEU A 352 24.03 -5.36 -27.97
C LEU A 352 25.38 -4.90 -28.55
N ARG A 353 26.45 -4.96 -27.76
CA ARG A 353 27.81 -4.62 -28.24
C ARG A 353 28.29 -5.54 -29.35
N LYS A 354 27.97 -6.85 -29.27
CA LYS A 354 28.31 -7.80 -30.33
C LYS A 354 27.51 -7.52 -31.61
N LEU A 355 26.24 -7.15 -31.50
CA LEU A 355 25.40 -6.77 -32.64
C LEU A 355 25.90 -5.47 -33.32
N ASP A 356 26.33 -4.48 -32.54
CA ASP A 356 26.94 -3.26 -33.06
C ASP A 356 28.25 -3.54 -33.81
N GLN A 357 29.09 -4.44 -33.28
CA GLN A 357 30.32 -4.88 -33.96
C GLN A 357 30.02 -5.61 -35.27
N LEU A 358 29.00 -6.48 -35.27
CA LEU A 358 28.54 -7.19 -36.46
C LEU A 358 28.07 -6.20 -37.53
N ALA A 359 27.28 -5.21 -37.15
CA ALA A 359 26.82 -4.15 -38.05
C ALA A 359 28.01 -3.37 -38.65
N GLY A 360 29.03 -3.06 -37.85
CA GLY A 360 30.26 -2.40 -38.33
C GLY A 360 31.02 -3.22 -39.38
N LEU A 361 31.21 -4.52 -39.13
CA LEU A 361 31.87 -5.44 -40.07
C LEU A 361 31.05 -5.61 -41.36
N ALA A 362 29.73 -5.67 -41.23
CA ALA A 362 28.84 -5.74 -42.38
C ALA A 362 28.88 -4.48 -43.25
N ILE A 363 28.94 -3.29 -42.66
CA ILE A 363 29.13 -2.03 -43.40
C ILE A 363 30.44 -2.07 -44.20
N ALA A 364 31.53 -2.57 -43.61
CA ALA A 364 32.81 -2.72 -44.32
C ALA A 364 32.71 -3.68 -45.52
N ALA A 365 31.98 -4.78 -45.39
CA ALA A 365 31.73 -5.71 -46.48
C ALA A 365 30.86 -5.10 -47.60
N ILE A 366 29.76 -4.44 -47.23
CA ILE A 366 28.81 -3.80 -48.17
C ILE A 366 29.49 -2.66 -48.93
N THR A 367 30.27 -1.81 -48.26
CA THR A 367 31.02 -0.71 -48.89
C THR A 367 32.14 -1.20 -49.80
N ALA A 368 32.63 -2.43 -49.61
CA ALA A 368 33.55 -3.11 -50.51
C ALA A 368 32.84 -3.86 -51.67
N GLU A 369 31.54 -3.63 -51.88
CA GLU A 369 30.67 -4.30 -52.86
C GLU A 369 30.65 -5.83 -52.71
N LYS A 370 30.87 -6.35 -51.49
CA LYS A 370 30.79 -7.77 -51.17
C LYS A 370 29.52 -8.08 -50.41
N GLU A 371 28.93 -9.23 -50.73
CA GLU A 371 27.80 -9.75 -49.96
C GLU A 371 28.30 -10.21 -48.58
N PRO A 372 27.73 -9.70 -47.47
CA PRO A 372 28.12 -10.11 -46.12
C PRO A 372 27.85 -11.59 -45.87
N ASP A 373 28.89 -12.34 -45.49
CA ASP A 373 28.76 -13.73 -45.04
C ASP A 373 28.27 -13.74 -43.58
N LEU A 374 26.99 -14.05 -43.38
CA LEU A 374 26.35 -14.00 -42.06
C LEU A 374 26.92 -15.04 -41.09
N GLU A 375 27.37 -16.19 -41.59
CA GLU A 375 27.95 -17.24 -40.76
C GLU A 375 29.34 -16.82 -40.29
N ALA A 376 30.16 -16.27 -41.20
CA ALA A 376 31.48 -15.77 -40.85
C ALA A 376 31.41 -14.58 -39.88
N LEU A 377 30.50 -13.62 -40.14
CA LEU A 377 30.32 -12.44 -39.30
C LEU A 377 29.80 -12.78 -37.90
N ALA A 378 28.80 -13.66 -37.80
CA ALA A 378 28.27 -14.10 -36.52
C ALA A 378 29.32 -14.87 -35.72
N ALA A 379 30.12 -15.72 -36.37
CA ALA A 379 31.23 -16.42 -35.72
C ALA A 379 32.33 -15.47 -35.25
N GLU A 380 32.63 -14.41 -36.02
CA GLU A 380 33.67 -13.43 -35.70
C GLU A 380 33.34 -12.60 -34.45
N VAL A 381 32.07 -12.26 -34.24
CA VAL A 381 31.61 -11.52 -33.03
C VAL A 381 31.10 -12.44 -31.92
N GLY A 382 31.12 -13.76 -32.13
CA GLY A 382 30.67 -14.74 -31.15
C GLY A 382 29.16 -14.76 -30.88
N ILE A 383 28.34 -14.46 -31.88
CA ILE A 383 26.87 -14.55 -31.81
C ILE A 383 26.40 -15.87 -32.43
N SER A 384 25.45 -16.55 -31.77
CA SER A 384 24.77 -17.71 -32.36
C SER A 384 23.88 -17.26 -33.52
N LEU A 385 24.26 -17.63 -34.76
CA LEU A 385 23.45 -17.33 -35.94
C LEU A 385 22.08 -18.03 -35.88
N GLU A 386 22.01 -19.23 -35.31
CA GLU A 386 20.74 -20.00 -35.23
C GLU A 386 19.69 -19.26 -34.40
N ASN A 387 20.10 -18.68 -33.27
CA ASN A 387 19.20 -17.96 -32.37
C ASN A 387 18.90 -16.53 -32.84
N ASN A 388 19.79 -15.92 -33.62
CA ASN A 388 19.72 -14.48 -33.96
C ASN A 388 19.51 -14.19 -35.45
N ARG A 389 19.26 -15.22 -36.28
CA ARG A 389 19.18 -15.10 -37.75
C ARG A 389 18.27 -13.96 -38.22
N GLN A 390 17.06 -13.87 -37.67
CA GLN A 390 16.08 -12.86 -38.09
C GLN A 390 16.54 -11.43 -37.79
N VAL A 391 17.20 -11.22 -36.64
CA VAL A 391 17.70 -9.91 -36.22
C VAL A 391 18.90 -9.52 -37.09
N ILE A 392 19.83 -10.45 -37.30
CA ILE A 392 21.02 -10.25 -38.14
C ILE A 392 20.60 -9.94 -39.59
N GLU A 393 19.72 -10.73 -40.19
CA GLU A 393 19.24 -10.51 -41.57
C GLU A 393 18.56 -9.13 -41.71
N LYS A 394 17.78 -8.71 -40.72
CA LYS A 394 17.14 -7.39 -40.71
C LYS A 394 18.17 -6.26 -40.67
N ILE A 395 19.17 -6.33 -39.79
CA ILE A 395 20.24 -5.32 -39.68
C ILE A 395 20.97 -5.19 -41.03
N ILE A 396 21.31 -6.32 -41.66
CA ILE A 396 22.04 -6.34 -42.93
C ILE A 396 21.23 -5.75 -44.07
N ASN A 397 19.94 -6.07 -44.16
CA ASN A 397 19.04 -5.52 -45.17
C ASN A 397 18.87 -4.00 -44.98
N ASP A 398 18.65 -3.55 -43.74
CA ASP A 398 18.53 -2.12 -43.42
C ASP A 398 19.81 -1.33 -43.76
N LEU A 399 20.98 -1.95 -43.57
CA LEU A 399 22.27 -1.37 -43.93
C LEU A 399 22.47 -1.28 -45.45
N LYS A 400 22.11 -2.32 -46.20
CA LYS A 400 22.17 -2.31 -47.68
C LYS A 400 21.28 -1.23 -48.27
N ASP A 401 20.06 -1.09 -47.75
CA ASP A 401 19.11 -0.06 -48.20
C ASP A 401 19.61 1.38 -47.94
N LYS A 402 20.39 1.56 -46.86
CA LYS A 402 20.98 2.86 -46.51
C LYS A 402 22.27 3.18 -47.26
N VAL A 403 23.09 2.19 -47.60
CA VAL A 403 24.33 2.37 -48.37
C VAL A 403 24.05 2.46 -49.88
N SER A 404 22.92 1.92 -50.35
CA SER A 404 22.48 2.01 -51.76
C SER A 404 21.78 3.33 -52.11
N LYS A 405 21.53 4.20 -51.12
CA LYS A 405 21.05 5.58 -51.29
C LYS A 405 22.19 6.56 -51.12
#